data_AF-A0A9C6TL77-F1
#
_entry.id   AF-A0A9C6TL77-F1
#
_cell.length_a   1.000
_cell.length_b   1.000
_cell.length_c   1.000
_cell.angle_alpha   90.00
_cell.angle_beta   90.00
_cell.angle_gamma   90.00
#
_symmetry.space_group_name_H-M   'P 1'
#
loop_
_entity.id
_entity.type
_entity.pdbx_description
1 polymer ?
#
loop_
_entity_poly.entity_id
_entity_poly.type
_entity_poly.pdbx_seq_one_letter_code
_entity_poly.pdbx_strand_id
1 'polypeptide(L)' 'MNSPSQLGWQVSGDDPCGQYWKGITCSNNRVTEIKLSNLKLTRTLPYGLQPLTSLTNLDLSSNNLGGGIPYQLPPNMQR' A
#
# COMPACT_ATOMS: atom_id res chain seq x y z
N MET A 1 -10.99 3.36 6.52
CA MET A 1 -9.92 2.96 5.60
C MET A 1 -10.41 3.11 4.16
N ASN A 2 -9.54 3.41 3.19
CA ASN A 2 -9.91 3.41 1.77
C ASN A 2 -10.28 1.96 1.36
N SER A 3 -11.30 1.78 0.52
CA SER A 3 -11.75 0.45 0.10
C SER A 3 -10.91 -0.08 -1.07
N PRO A 4 -10.52 -1.37 -1.10
CA PRO A 4 -9.77 -1.96 -2.21
C PRO A 4 -10.43 -1.77 -3.58
N SER A 5 -11.77 -1.74 -3.61
CA SER A 5 -12.56 -1.47 -4.82
C SER A 5 -12.27 -0.10 -5.45
N GLN A 6 -11.90 0.91 -4.66
CA GLN A 6 -11.53 2.24 -5.18
C GLN A 6 -10.20 2.22 -5.94
N LEU A 7 -9.36 1.22 -5.67
CA LEU A 7 -8.05 1.00 -6.31
C LEU A 7 -8.11 -0.03 -7.44
N GLY A 8 -9.28 -0.64 -7.67
CA GLY A 8 -9.44 -1.78 -8.59
C GLY A 8 -8.85 -3.09 -8.05
N TRP A 9 -8.49 -3.13 -6.76
CA TRP A 9 -7.97 -4.32 -6.11
C TRP A 9 -9.13 -5.28 -5.83
N GLN A 10 -9.00 -6.52 -6.28
CA GLN A 10 -10.01 -7.54 -5.99
C GLN A 10 -9.86 -7.99 -4.53
N VAL A 11 -10.96 -7.99 -3.79
CA VAL A 11 -10.98 -8.38 -2.37
C VAL A 11 -10.96 -9.91 -2.18
N SER A 12 -11.10 -10.67 -3.26
CA SER A 12 -11.32 -12.12 -3.28
C SER A 12 -10.11 -12.94 -3.70
N GLY A 13 -8.90 -12.35 -3.71
CA GLY A 13 -7.68 -13.14 -3.70
C GLY A 13 -6.55 -12.32 -3.08
N ASP A 14 -6.03 -12.85 -1.98
CA ASP A 14 -5.12 -12.19 -1.05
C ASP A 14 -3.70 -11.98 -1.59
N ASP A 15 -3.51 -12.16 -2.90
CA ASP A 15 -2.21 -12.05 -3.56
C ASP A 15 -2.12 -10.79 -4.43
N PRO A 16 -1.65 -9.66 -3.87
CA PRO A 16 -1.46 -8.43 -4.63
C PRO A 16 -0.39 -8.58 -5.74
N CYS A 17 0.53 -9.55 -5.61
CA CYS A 17 1.54 -9.85 -6.61
C CYS A 17 0.98 -10.68 -7.76
N GLY A 18 0.22 -11.73 -7.45
CA GLY A 18 -0.42 -12.61 -8.44
C GLY A 18 -1.52 -11.92 -9.25
N GLN A 19 -2.14 -10.88 -8.69
CA GLN A 19 -3.21 -10.13 -9.34
C GLN A 19 -2.79 -8.79 -9.94
N TYR A 20 -1.50 -8.46 -9.92
CA TYR A 20 -0.97 -7.21 -10.49
C TYR A 20 -1.75 -5.98 -10.01
N TRP A 21 -1.95 -5.89 -8.70
CA TRP A 21 -2.68 -4.79 -8.10
C TRP A 21 -2.07 -3.45 -8.53
N LYS A 22 -2.93 -2.52 -8.95
CA LYS A 22 -2.46 -1.21 -9.42
C LYS A 22 -1.64 -0.52 -8.35
N GLY A 23 -0.45 -0.07 -8.73
CA GLY A 23 0.48 0.61 -7.82
C GLY A 23 1.29 -0.34 -6.94
N ILE A 24 1.12 -1.65 -7.03
CA ILE A 24 1.93 -2.63 -6.31
C ILE A 24 3.00 -3.17 -7.25
N THR A 25 4.25 -3.18 -6.77
CA THR A 25 5.35 -3.88 -7.43
C THR A 25 5.85 -4.98 -6.50
N CYS A 26 6.09 -6.15 -7.09
CA CYS A 26 6.58 -7.30 -6.38
C CYS A 26 7.89 -7.81 -6.95
N SER A 27 8.71 -8.36 -6.06
CA SER A 27 9.93 -9.11 -6.39
C SER A 27 9.91 -10.41 -5.58
N ASN A 28 10.19 -11.54 -6.23
CA ASN A 28 10.19 -12.87 -5.60
C ASN A 28 8.92 -13.16 -4.77
N ASN A 29 7.74 -12.83 -5.34
CA ASN A 29 6.43 -12.99 -4.69
C ASN A 29 6.24 -12.17 -3.39
N ARG A 30 7.02 -11.10 -3.21
CA ARG A 30 6.90 -10.17 -2.10
C ARG A 30 6.71 -8.75 -2.60
N VAL A 31 5.83 -7.99 -1.94
CA VAL A 31 5.62 -6.57 -2.23
C VAL A 31 6.87 -5.79 -1.84
N THR A 32 7.48 -5.13 -2.83
CA THR A 32 8.68 -4.31 -2.63
C THR A 32 8.40 -2.82 -2.76
N GLU A 33 7.36 -2.45 -3.50
CA GLU A 33 6.98 -1.04 -3.68
C GLU A 33 5.46 -0.88 -3.78
N ILE A 34 4.96 0.20 -3.17
CA ILE A 34 3.57 0.66 -3.22
C ILE A 34 3.56 2.12 -3.68
N LYS A 35 3.09 2.37 -4.90
CA LYS A 35 2.93 3.69 -5.53
C LYS A 35 1.45 3.97 -5.76
N LEU A 36 0.87 4.74 -4.86
CA LEU A 36 -0.54 5.13 -4.87
C LEU A 36 -0.70 6.65 -4.85
N SER A 37 0.24 7.39 -5.43
CA SER A 37 0.18 8.84 -5.50
C SER A 37 -0.92 9.35 -6.44
N ASN A 38 -1.45 10.54 -6.14
CA ASN A 38 -2.49 11.21 -6.95
C ASN A 38 -3.82 10.43 -7.11
N LEU A 39 -4.17 9.57 -6.16
CA LEU A 39 -5.40 8.75 -6.22
C LEU A 39 -6.57 9.34 -5.44
N LYS A 40 -6.45 10.60 -4.97
CA LYS A 40 -7.48 11.29 -4.16
C LYS A 40 -7.94 10.47 -2.96
N LEU A 41 -7.03 9.67 -2.39
CA LEU A 41 -7.33 8.88 -1.19
C LEU A 41 -7.57 9.82 -0.02
N THR A 42 -8.71 9.70 0.65
CA THR A 42 -9.14 10.65 1.70
C THR A 42 -9.08 10.09 3.12
N ARG A 43 -8.99 8.76 3.26
CA ARG A 43 -9.02 8.08 4.55
C ARG A 43 -7.63 7.67 5.04
N THR A 44 -7.57 7.18 6.28
CA THR A 44 -6.35 6.64 6.91
C THR A 44 -5.79 5.42 6.16
N LEU A 45 -4.48 5.26 6.29
CA LEU A 45 -3.79 4.01 5.94
C LEU A 45 -4.29 2.84 6.80
N PRO A 46 -4.32 1.61 6.26
CA PRO A 46 -4.54 0.41 7.06
C PRO A 46 -3.48 0.25 8.15
N TYR A 47 -3.91 -0.12 9.36
CA TYR A 47 -3.03 -0.70 10.37
C TYR A 47 -2.70 -2.13 9.94
N GLY A 48 -1.69 -2.31 9.09
CA GLY A 48 -1.37 -3.62 8.53
C GLY A 48 -0.21 -3.67 7.54
N LEU A 49 0.61 -2.63 7.47
CA LEU A 49 1.78 -2.61 6.57
C LEU A 49 3.01 -3.30 7.19
N GLN A 50 3.01 -3.54 8.51
CA GLN A 50 4.11 -4.19 9.24
C GLN A 50 4.56 -5.55 8.65
N PRO A 51 3.66 -6.45 8.20
CA PRO A 51 4.07 -7.74 7.62
C PRO A 51 4.79 -7.62 6.28
N LEU A 52 4.74 -6.45 5.62
CA LEU A 52 5.40 -6.19 4.35
C LEU A 52 6.90 -5.94 4.57
N THR A 53 7.59 -6.96 5.09
CA THR A 53 9.01 -6.89 5.42
C THR A 53 9.90 -6.61 4.23
N SER A 54 9.46 -6.81 2.99
CA SER A 54 10.25 -6.51 1.79
C SER A 54 9.91 -5.16 1.16
N LEU A 55 8.96 -4.42 1.73
CA LEU A 55 8.55 -3.11 1.25
C LEU A 55 9.63 -2.08 1.57
N THR A 56 10.23 -1.50 0.53
CA THR A 56 11.23 -0.45 0.65
C THR A 56 10.68 0.92 0.28
N ASN A 57 9.70 0.97 -0.64
CA ASN A 57 9.18 2.20 -1.21
C ASN A 57 7.67 2.32 -1.01
N LEU A 58 7.21 3.40 -0.37
CA LEU A 58 5.79 3.74 -0.27
C LEU A 58 5.59 5.20 -0.67
N ASP A 59 5.02 5.38 -1.85
CA ASP A 59 4.60 6.68 -2.34
C ASP A 59 3.08 6.81 -2.20
N LEU A 60 2.68 7.67 -1.27
CA LEU A 60 1.29 8.07 -1.05
C LEU A 60 1.11 9.58 -1.27
N SER A 61 2.08 10.21 -1.92
CA SER A 61 2.09 11.66 -2.15
C SER A 61 0.87 12.11 -2.95
N SER A 62 0.52 13.39 -2.81
CA SER A 62 -0.59 13.99 -3.56
C SER A 62 -1.94 13.27 -3.36
N ASN A 63 -2.14 12.70 -2.18
CA ASN A 63 -3.42 12.24 -1.68
C ASN A 63 -3.91 13.14 -0.54
N ASN A 64 -5.18 13.03 -0.21
CA ASN A 64 -5.81 13.77 0.88
C ASN A 64 -5.97 12.89 2.14
N LEU A 65 -4.96 12.05 2.43
CA LEU A 65 -5.03 11.06 3.51
C LEU A 65 -5.23 11.78 4.86
N GLY A 66 -6.40 11.57 5.47
CA GLY A 66 -6.66 12.01 6.84
C GLY A 66 -6.08 11.04 7.87
N GLY A 67 -5.73 11.57 9.04
CA GLY A 67 -5.14 10.82 10.16
C GLY A 67 -3.63 10.64 10.03
N GLY A 68 -2.94 10.54 11.17
CA GLY A 68 -1.49 10.44 11.20
C GLY A 68 -0.96 9.22 10.45
N ILE A 69 0.29 9.30 9.98
CA ILE A 69 1.02 8.15 9.47
C ILE A 69 1.03 7.08 10.58
N PRO A 70 0.54 5.86 10.34
CA PRO A 70 0.52 4.83 11.36
C PRO A 70 1.95 4.56 11.83
N TYR A 71 2.15 4.51 13.15
CA TYR A 71 3.46 4.20 13.75
C TYR A 71 4.02 2.83 13.33
N GLN A 72 3.16 1.96 12.81
CA GLN A 72 3.48 0.61 12.36
C GLN A 72 3.83 0.57 10.88
N LEU A 73 4.87 1.31 10.51
CA LEU A 73 5.48 1.19 9.18
C LEU A 73 6.31 -0.10 9.09
N PRO A 74 6.47 -0.67 7.88
CA PRO A 74 7.35 -1.81 7.71
C PRO A 74 8.81 -1.43 8.05
N PRO A 75 9.57 -2.38 8.62
CA PRO A 75 10.88 -2.10 9.21
C PRO A 75 11.95 -1.67 8.20
N ASN A 76 11.76 -1.99 6.92
CA ASN A 76 12.73 -1.74 5.85
C ASN A 76 12.42 -0.50 5.00
N MET A 77 11.47 0.33 5.44
CA MET A 77 11.28 1.66 4.84
C MET A 77 12.45 2.56 5.21
N GLN A 78 13.26 2.90 4.20
CA GLN A 78 14.21 3.98 4.33
C GLN A 78 13.43 5.31 4.20
N ARG A 79 13.58 6.17 5.21
CA ARG A 79 12.99 7.51 5.24
C ARG A 79 13.55 8.42 4.15
#